data_AF-A0A9P8BBT1-F1
#
_entry.id   AF-A0A9P8BBT1-F1
#
_cell.length_a   1.000
_cell.length_b   1.000
_cell.length_c   1.000
_cell.angle_alpha   90.00
_cell.angle_beta   90.00
_cell.angle_gamma   90.00
#
_symmetry.space_group_name_H-M   'P 1'
#
loop_
_entity.id
_entity.type
_entity.pdbx_description
1 polymer ?
#
loop_
_entity_poly.entity_id
_entity_poly.type
_entity_poly.pdbx_seq_one_letter_code
_entity_poly.pdbx_strand_id
1 'polypeptide(L)'
;MPAPHRRKAQFLSSVIRVQIILHAPEASVDFQEVVGNTARVAAFINFASREAYRWRSMDFRIEYDKTLDLLRNSATLSVPLLETLSIGYMRPRRELSVDDRINMFGGRADRLRHVKLYDLVISLSSQLFSGLETLTIAGARVSPGPSTNEIVDVLRRCPELCAFELDYSGEEEIRTSDAIPSEAEEAHLPLLTSFNVTLTNATALNRVISSIRVPACSE
;
A
#
# COMPACT_ATOMS: atom_id res chain seq x y z
N MET A 1 -9.33 -28.40 49.36
CA MET A 1 -8.21 -27.80 48.60
C MET A 1 -8.37 -28.16 47.13
N PRO A 2 -8.79 -27.23 46.25
CA PRO A 2 -8.90 -27.54 44.82
C PRO A 2 -7.53 -27.40 44.14
N ALA A 3 -7.24 -28.34 43.24
CA ALA A 3 -5.99 -28.43 42.49
C ALA A 3 -5.82 -27.26 41.49
N PRO A 4 -4.59 -26.83 41.17
CA PRO A 4 -4.37 -25.72 40.26
C PRO A 4 -4.65 -26.15 38.82
N HIS A 5 -5.62 -25.48 38.19
CA HIS A 5 -5.87 -25.55 36.75
C HIS A 5 -4.62 -25.12 35.98
N ARG A 6 -3.89 -26.08 35.40
CA ARG A 6 -2.94 -25.83 34.31
C ARG A 6 -3.72 -25.28 33.12
N ARG A 7 -3.74 -23.95 32.96
CA ARG A 7 -4.06 -23.32 31.67
C ARG A 7 -3.02 -23.80 30.66
N LYS A 8 -3.39 -24.75 29.80
CA LYS A 8 -2.65 -24.99 28.56
C LYS A 8 -2.75 -23.70 27.75
N ALA A 9 -1.68 -22.93 27.71
CA ALA A 9 -1.51 -21.91 26.69
C ALA A 9 -1.56 -22.64 25.35
N GLN A 10 -2.68 -22.49 24.62
CA GLN A 10 -2.70 -22.75 23.19
C GLN A 10 -1.73 -21.74 22.58
N PHE A 11 -0.49 -22.17 22.36
CA PHE A 11 0.38 -21.52 21.41
C PHE A 11 -0.29 -21.70 20.05
N LEU A 12 -1.08 -20.71 19.65
CA LEU A 12 -1.46 -20.52 18.26
C LEU A 12 -0.15 -20.40 17.48
N SER A 13 0.26 -21.49 16.83
CA SER A 13 1.38 -21.50 15.91
C SER A 13 1.10 -20.39 14.90
N SER A 14 1.84 -19.30 15.01
CA SER A 14 1.69 -18.14 14.14
C SER A 14 2.23 -18.55 12.77
N VAL A 15 1.32 -18.74 11.82
CA VAL A 15 1.58 -19.26 10.48
C VAL A 15 1.97 -18.10 9.59
N ILE A 16 3.27 -17.77 9.48
CA ILE A 16 3.71 -16.76 8.50
C ILE A 16 3.30 -17.23 7.11
N ARG A 17 2.49 -16.51 6.35
CA ARG A 17 2.31 -16.78 4.91
C ARG A 17 2.88 -15.61 4.11
N VAL A 18 4.16 -15.69 3.79
CA VAL A 18 4.75 -14.84 2.76
C VAL A 18 4.49 -15.53 1.43
N GLN A 19 3.54 -15.02 0.66
CA GLN A 19 3.34 -15.39 -0.74
C GLN A 19 4.02 -14.31 -1.57
N ILE A 20 5.12 -14.67 -2.24
CA ILE A 20 5.81 -13.80 -3.19
C ILE A 20 5.60 -14.41 -4.56
N ILE A 21 4.71 -13.83 -5.34
CA ILE A 21 4.48 -14.21 -6.73
C ILE A 21 5.22 -13.22 -7.61
N LEU A 22 6.32 -13.66 -8.21
CA LEU A 22 7.11 -12.85 -9.13
C LEU A 22 6.85 -13.35 -10.54
N HIS A 23 6.13 -12.57 -11.34
CA HIS A 23 5.95 -12.86 -12.75
C HIS A 23 7.07 -12.21 -13.57
N ALA A 24 7.92 -13.03 -14.18
CA ALA A 24 8.83 -12.65 -15.26
C ALA A 24 8.28 -13.19 -16.59
N PRO A 25 8.74 -12.68 -17.76
CA PRO A 25 8.24 -13.09 -19.08
C PRO A 25 8.28 -14.61 -19.35
N GLU A 26 9.12 -15.36 -18.63
CA GLU A 26 9.36 -16.79 -18.84
C GLU A 26 9.21 -17.64 -17.58
N ALA A 27 8.95 -17.03 -16.42
CA ALA A 27 8.88 -17.75 -15.14
C ALA A 27 8.02 -17.01 -14.12
N SER A 28 7.15 -17.76 -13.43
CA SER A 28 6.57 -17.32 -12.17
C SER A 28 7.28 -18.01 -11.01
N VAL A 29 7.92 -17.25 -10.12
CA VAL A 29 8.40 -17.81 -8.85
C VAL A 29 7.31 -17.54 -7.83
N ASP A 30 6.58 -18.57 -7.43
CA ASP A 30 5.71 -18.51 -6.27
C ASP A 30 6.48 -19.08 -5.08
N PHE A 31 6.85 -18.20 -4.16
CA PHE A 31 7.43 -18.59 -2.90
C PHE A 31 6.38 -18.41 -1.82
N GLN A 32 5.89 -19.54 -1.33
CA GLN A 32 5.01 -19.60 -0.18
C GLN A 32 5.79 -20.23 0.97
N GLU A 33 6.42 -19.41 1.81
CA GLU A 33 7.02 -19.92 3.04
C GLU A 33 6.04 -19.81 4.21
N VAL A 34 5.81 -20.96 4.84
CA VAL A 34 4.87 -21.16 5.95
C VAL A 34 5.61 -21.36 7.28
N VAL A 35 6.62 -20.56 7.62
CA VAL A 35 7.33 -20.73 8.91
C VAL A 35 7.97 -19.44 9.43
N GLY A 36 7.96 -19.29 10.75
CA GLY A 36 8.51 -18.24 11.63
C GLY A 36 9.93 -17.66 11.40
N ASN A 37 10.60 -17.98 10.29
CA ASN A 37 12.02 -17.75 10.12
C ASN A 37 12.31 -16.54 9.21
N THR A 38 12.41 -15.36 9.83
CA THR A 38 12.78 -14.11 9.17
C THR A 38 14.08 -14.20 8.38
N ALA A 39 15.02 -15.06 8.77
CA ALA A 39 16.29 -15.22 8.06
C ALA A 39 16.09 -15.93 6.70
N ARG A 40 15.13 -16.85 6.59
CA ARG A 40 14.81 -17.50 5.32
C ARG A 40 14.06 -16.57 4.38
N VAL A 41 13.10 -15.80 4.90
CA VAL A 41 12.45 -14.72 4.13
C VAL A 41 13.49 -13.71 3.63
N ALA A 42 14.42 -13.29 4.47
CA ALA A 42 15.52 -12.41 4.07
C ALA A 42 16.43 -13.05 3.01
N ALA A 43 16.80 -14.32 3.17
CA ALA A 43 17.60 -15.04 2.18
C ALA A 43 16.87 -15.17 0.85
N PHE A 44 15.57 -15.46 0.86
CA PHE A 44 14.74 -15.51 -0.33
C PHE A 44 14.64 -14.14 -1.00
N ILE A 45 14.30 -13.07 -0.27
CA ILE A 45 14.23 -11.72 -0.82
C ILE A 45 15.59 -11.33 -1.42
N ASN A 46 16.70 -11.59 -0.73
CA ASN A 46 18.04 -11.31 -1.25
C ASN A 46 18.37 -12.10 -2.51
N PHE A 47 17.94 -13.37 -2.59
CA PHE A 47 18.12 -14.20 -3.77
C PHE A 47 17.26 -13.69 -4.93
N ALA A 48 15.96 -13.50 -4.71
CA ALA A 48 15.02 -13.06 -5.72
C ALA A 48 15.36 -11.65 -6.23
N SER A 49 15.81 -10.75 -5.36
CA SER A 49 16.16 -9.37 -5.69
C SER A 49 17.28 -9.26 -6.73
N ARG A 50 18.08 -10.31 -6.94
CA ARG A 50 19.10 -10.35 -8.01
C ARG A 50 18.48 -10.29 -9.40
N GLU A 51 17.24 -10.78 -9.53
CA GLU A 51 16.47 -10.78 -10.77
C GLU A 51 15.38 -9.69 -10.76
N ALA A 52 15.45 -8.72 -9.84
CA ALA A 52 14.44 -7.68 -9.68
C ALA A 52 14.17 -6.87 -10.96
N TYR A 53 15.20 -6.72 -11.80
CA TYR A 53 15.10 -6.00 -13.07
C TYR A 53 14.12 -6.63 -14.08
N ARG A 54 13.73 -7.91 -13.87
CA ARG A 54 12.81 -8.67 -14.74
C ARG A 54 11.38 -8.75 -14.20
N TRP A 55 11.14 -8.30 -12.97
CA TRP A 55 9.84 -8.46 -12.32
C TRP A 55 8.78 -7.59 -13.00
N ARG A 56 7.61 -8.17 -13.26
CA ARG A 56 6.41 -7.47 -13.78
C ARG A 56 5.30 -7.35 -12.76
N SER A 57 5.18 -8.34 -11.89
CA SER A 57 4.20 -8.34 -10.81
C SER A 57 4.83 -8.85 -9.54
N MET A 58 4.35 -8.31 -8.43
CA MET A 58 4.80 -8.61 -7.08
C MET A 58 3.60 -8.55 -6.14
N ASP A 59 3.35 -9.64 -5.44
CA ASP A 59 2.43 -9.69 -4.29
C ASP A 59 3.25 -10.03 -3.04
N PHE A 60 3.05 -9.30 -1.94
CA PHE A 60 3.72 -9.51 -0.65
C PHE A 60 2.70 -9.52 0.46
N ARG A 61 2.65 -10.60 1.24
CA ARG A 61 1.86 -10.65 2.48
C ARG A 61 2.77 -10.80 3.68
N ILE A 62 2.61 -9.90 4.64
CA ILE A 62 3.53 -9.71 5.75
C ILE A 62 2.78 -9.90 7.06
N GLU A 63 3.34 -10.70 7.94
CA GLU A 63 2.74 -10.96 9.27
C GLU A 63 3.65 -10.50 10.43
N TYR A 64 4.86 -10.00 10.14
CA TYR A 64 5.89 -9.71 11.15
C TYR A 64 6.67 -8.45 10.81
N ASP A 65 6.89 -7.63 11.84
CA ASP A 65 7.59 -6.34 11.74
C ASP A 65 8.99 -6.45 11.10
N LYS A 66 9.76 -7.47 11.48
CA LYS A 66 11.10 -7.69 10.91
C LYS A 66 11.11 -7.90 9.40
N THR A 67 9.97 -8.30 8.82
CA THR A 67 9.84 -8.46 7.37
C THR A 67 9.54 -7.11 6.69
N LEU A 68 8.90 -6.16 7.39
CA LEU A 68 8.78 -4.78 6.90
C LEU A 68 10.15 -4.13 6.75
N ASP A 69 11.10 -4.40 7.65
CA ASP A 69 12.47 -3.90 7.53
C ASP A 69 13.16 -4.39 6.25
N LEU A 70 12.82 -5.60 5.79
CA LEU A 70 13.33 -6.13 4.51
C LEU A 70 12.77 -5.35 3.32
N LEU A 71 11.50 -4.94 3.37
CA LEU A 71 10.92 -4.06 2.36
C LEU A 71 11.48 -2.64 2.42
N ARG A 72 11.86 -2.12 3.60
CA ARG A 72 12.55 -0.82 3.68
C ARG A 72 13.89 -0.85 2.95
N ASN A 73 14.60 -1.97 3.07
CA ASN A 73 15.87 -2.17 2.36
C ASN A 73 15.69 -2.30 0.83
N SER A 74 14.46 -2.49 0.34
CA SER A 74 14.15 -2.52 -1.11
C SER A 74 14.31 -1.18 -1.81
N ALA A 75 14.50 -0.07 -1.09
CA ALA A 75 14.67 1.27 -1.65
C ALA A 75 15.80 1.36 -2.70
N THR A 76 16.77 0.44 -2.66
CA THR A 76 17.89 0.38 -3.61
C THR A 76 17.64 -0.52 -4.81
N LEU A 77 16.56 -1.31 -4.80
CA LEU A 77 16.25 -2.23 -5.89
C LEU A 77 15.73 -1.49 -7.11
N SER A 78 16.23 -1.87 -8.29
CA SER A 78 15.71 -1.40 -9.56
C SER A 78 14.71 -2.41 -10.11
N VAL A 79 13.47 -1.96 -10.33
CA VAL A 79 12.36 -2.77 -10.83
C VAL A 79 11.70 -2.10 -12.05
N PRO A 80 12.47 -1.86 -13.14
CA PRO A 80 12.05 -1.03 -14.27
C PRO A 80 10.89 -1.63 -15.09
N LEU A 81 10.62 -2.93 -14.93
CA LEU A 81 9.55 -3.64 -15.62
C LEU A 81 8.32 -3.91 -14.74
N LEU A 82 8.32 -3.47 -13.48
CA LEU A 82 7.24 -3.76 -12.55
C LEU A 82 5.99 -2.96 -12.94
N GLU A 83 4.91 -3.68 -13.20
CA GLU A 83 3.61 -3.17 -13.64
C GLU A 83 2.55 -3.29 -12.52
N THR A 84 2.67 -4.31 -11.66
CA THR A 84 1.73 -4.58 -10.57
C THR A 84 2.44 -4.77 -9.23
N LEU A 85 1.94 -4.11 -8.18
CA LEU A 85 2.41 -4.23 -6.81
C LEU A 85 1.22 -4.45 -5.87
N SER A 86 1.26 -5.51 -5.08
CA SER A 86 0.31 -5.79 -4.01
C SER A 86 1.10 -6.04 -2.72
N ILE A 87 0.77 -5.33 -1.65
CA ILE A 87 1.39 -5.55 -0.34
C ILE A 87 0.34 -5.46 0.75
N GLY A 88 0.29 -6.46 1.62
CA GLY A 88 -0.59 -6.45 2.79
C GLY A 88 0.13 -6.79 4.08
N TYR A 89 -0.17 -6.04 5.14
CA TYR A 89 0.33 -6.30 6.49
C TYR A 89 -0.78 -6.88 7.38
N MET A 90 -0.75 -8.19 7.60
CA MET A 90 -1.83 -8.96 8.20
C MET A 90 -1.95 -8.83 9.74
N ARG A 91 -1.26 -7.88 10.38
CA ARG A 91 -1.28 -7.70 11.84
C ARG A 91 -2.08 -6.46 12.25
N PRO A 92 -3.34 -6.63 12.71
CA PRO A 92 -4.26 -5.51 12.95
C PRO A 92 -4.06 -4.76 14.28
N ARG A 93 -2.92 -4.90 14.98
CA ARG A 93 -2.79 -4.46 16.39
C ARG A 93 -1.59 -3.61 16.75
N ARG A 94 -0.76 -3.21 15.78
CA ARG A 94 0.34 -2.28 16.07
C ARG A 94 -0.03 -0.91 15.49
N GLU A 95 -0.02 0.11 16.34
CA GLU A 95 0.07 1.50 15.88
C GLU A 95 1.40 1.63 15.15
N LEU A 96 1.34 1.75 13.83
CA LEU A 96 2.51 1.99 13.00
C LEU A 96 2.81 3.50 13.07
N SER A 97 4.08 3.86 13.30
CA SER A 97 4.49 5.26 13.45
C SER A 97 4.87 5.87 12.09
N VAL A 98 5.10 7.19 12.05
CA VAL A 98 5.66 7.88 10.88
C VAL A 98 7.00 7.28 10.46
N ASP A 99 7.81 6.82 11.41
CA ASP A 99 9.08 6.16 11.13
C ASP A 99 8.89 4.82 10.42
N ASP A 100 7.67 4.29 10.41
CA ASP A 100 7.33 3.07 9.71
C ASP A 100 7.07 3.25 8.20
N ARG A 101 7.09 4.50 7.69
CA ARG A 101 6.88 4.83 6.28
C ARG A 101 7.84 4.06 5.37
N ILE A 102 7.26 3.31 4.45
CA ILE A 102 8.03 2.53 3.47
C ILE A 102 8.23 3.34 2.19
N ASN A 103 9.48 3.56 1.80
CA ASN A 103 9.84 4.09 0.48
C ASN A 103 10.37 2.95 -0.40
N MET A 104 9.49 2.30 -1.14
CA MET A 104 9.87 1.12 -1.94
C MET A 104 10.52 1.53 -3.25
N PHE A 105 11.53 0.77 -3.66
CA PHE A 105 12.25 0.93 -4.93
C PHE A 105 12.88 2.32 -5.14
N GLY A 106 12.91 3.17 -4.11
CA GLY A 106 13.36 4.56 -4.21
C GLY A 106 12.58 5.37 -5.26
N GLY A 107 11.32 4.98 -5.54
CA GLY A 107 10.51 5.57 -6.60
C GLY A 107 10.81 5.07 -8.02
N ARG A 108 11.72 4.12 -8.20
CA ARG A 108 12.18 3.62 -9.51
C ARG A 108 11.34 2.43 -10.01
N ALA A 109 10.08 2.71 -10.32
CA ALA A 109 9.13 1.75 -10.87
C ALA A 109 8.27 2.43 -11.96
N ASP A 110 8.91 2.98 -12.99
CA ASP A 110 8.27 3.88 -13.97
C ASP A 110 7.11 3.23 -14.76
N ARG A 111 7.11 1.90 -14.84
CA ARG A 111 6.06 1.11 -15.50
C ARG A 111 4.95 0.66 -14.56
N LEU A 112 5.01 1.04 -13.29
CA LEU A 112 3.99 0.65 -12.31
C LEU A 112 2.66 1.28 -12.71
N ARG A 113 1.61 0.44 -12.80
CA ARG A 113 0.26 0.84 -13.17
C ARG A 113 -0.76 0.43 -12.12
N HIS A 114 -0.53 -0.68 -11.43
CA HIS A 114 -1.48 -1.24 -10.48
C HIS A 114 -0.86 -1.37 -9.09
N VAL A 115 -1.46 -0.71 -8.10
CA VAL A 115 -0.99 -0.73 -6.72
C VAL A 115 -2.12 -1.10 -5.78
N LYS A 116 -1.87 -2.08 -4.91
CA LYS A 116 -2.77 -2.48 -3.82
C LYS A 116 -2.00 -2.55 -2.51
N LEU A 117 -2.45 -1.81 -1.51
CA LEU A 117 -1.78 -1.67 -0.24
C LEU A 117 -2.79 -1.89 0.89
N TYR A 118 -2.51 -2.84 1.77
CA TYR A 118 -3.39 -3.22 2.88
C TYR A 118 -2.66 -3.08 4.20
N ASP A 119 -3.22 -2.32 5.14
CA ASP A 119 -2.71 -2.16 6.52
C ASP A 119 -1.26 -1.64 6.60
N LEU A 120 -0.83 -0.79 5.67
CA LEU A 120 0.54 -0.25 5.59
C LEU A 120 0.59 1.25 5.91
N VAL A 121 1.75 1.68 6.43
CA VAL A 121 2.12 3.10 6.50
C VAL A 121 2.97 3.46 5.29
N ILE A 122 2.39 4.31 4.44
CA ILE A 122 3.02 4.78 3.20
C ILE A 122 3.07 6.29 3.16
N SER A 123 4.13 6.82 2.55
CA SER A 123 4.20 8.24 2.24
C SER A 123 3.48 8.48 0.93
N LEU A 124 2.30 9.11 0.96
CA LEU A 124 1.56 9.45 -0.27
C LEU A 124 2.35 10.36 -1.21
N SER A 125 3.35 11.10 -0.71
CA SER A 125 4.30 11.86 -1.52
C SER A 125 5.27 11.02 -2.35
N SER A 126 5.29 9.69 -2.19
CA SER A 126 6.17 8.81 -2.97
C SER A 126 5.87 8.88 -4.47
N GLN A 127 6.92 8.78 -5.28
CA GLN A 127 6.82 8.70 -6.75
C GLN A 127 6.16 7.41 -7.24
N LEU A 128 6.00 6.40 -6.38
CA LEU A 128 5.24 5.19 -6.68
C LEU A 128 3.76 5.49 -6.99
N PHE A 129 3.23 6.61 -6.50
CA PHE A 129 1.86 7.06 -6.73
C PHE A 129 1.80 8.05 -7.90
N SER A 130 2.40 7.69 -9.04
CA SER A 130 2.43 8.53 -10.23
C SER A 130 2.26 7.67 -11.48
N GLY A 131 1.42 8.13 -12.40
CA GLY A 131 1.09 7.39 -13.63
C GLY A 131 0.38 6.06 -13.39
N LEU A 132 -0.37 5.92 -12.29
CA LEU A 132 -1.12 4.70 -11.97
C LEU A 132 -2.44 4.66 -12.74
N GLU A 133 -2.86 3.44 -13.09
CA GLU A 133 -4.19 3.12 -13.63
C GLU A 133 -5.14 2.65 -12.51
N THR A 134 -4.63 1.91 -11.53
CA THR A 134 -5.43 1.47 -10.38
C THR A 134 -4.68 1.66 -9.08
N LEU A 135 -5.33 2.24 -8.07
CA LEU A 135 -4.78 2.40 -6.73
C LEU A 135 -5.81 1.99 -5.68
N THR A 136 -5.45 1.00 -4.87
CA THR A 136 -6.20 0.58 -3.68
C THR A 136 -5.33 0.78 -2.44
N ILE A 137 -5.82 1.53 -1.48
CA ILE A 137 -5.22 1.68 -0.14
C ILE A 137 -6.33 1.35 0.86
N ALA A 138 -6.19 0.25 1.59
CA ALA A 138 -7.21 -0.19 2.54
C ALA A 138 -6.61 -0.54 3.90
N GLY A 139 -7.39 -0.37 4.97
CA GLY A 139 -6.93 -0.61 6.33
C GLY A 139 -5.78 0.31 6.77
N ALA A 140 -5.55 1.42 6.08
CA ALA A 140 -4.46 2.32 6.41
C ALA A 140 -4.71 2.96 7.80
N ARG A 141 -3.75 2.78 8.71
CA ARG A 141 -3.75 3.31 10.08
C ARG A 141 -2.45 4.08 10.28
N VAL A 142 -2.43 5.35 9.91
CA VAL A 142 -1.24 6.20 10.05
C VAL A 142 -1.52 7.29 11.08
N SER A 143 -0.59 7.52 12.00
CA SER A 143 -0.55 8.73 12.82
C SER A 143 0.68 9.57 12.42
N PRO A 144 0.51 10.81 11.92
CA PRO A 144 -0.76 11.42 11.56
C PRO A 144 -1.35 10.84 10.27
N GLY A 145 -2.68 10.84 10.20
CA GLY A 145 -3.43 10.46 9.00
C GLY A 145 -3.07 11.31 7.78
N PRO A 146 -3.33 10.82 6.56
CA PRO A 146 -3.09 11.58 5.35
C PRO A 146 -3.95 12.85 5.36
N SER A 147 -3.40 13.95 4.86
CA SER A 147 -4.17 15.16 4.61
C SER A 147 -4.98 15.04 3.32
N THR A 148 -6.05 15.82 3.23
CA THR A 148 -6.85 15.94 1.99
C THR A 148 -5.99 16.35 0.79
N ASN A 149 -5.03 17.26 0.99
CA ASN A 149 -4.14 17.71 -0.07
C ASN A 149 -3.22 16.59 -0.57
N GLU A 150 -2.69 15.74 0.32
CA GLU A 150 -1.86 14.60 -0.09
C GLU A 150 -2.65 13.58 -0.92
N ILE A 151 -3.92 13.36 -0.60
CA ILE A 151 -4.82 12.49 -1.38
C ILE A 151 -5.03 13.11 -2.78
N VAL A 152 -5.38 14.40 -2.85
CA VAL A 152 -5.58 15.10 -4.13
C VAL A 152 -4.30 15.15 -4.96
N ASP A 153 -3.13 15.32 -4.34
CA ASP A 153 -1.82 15.29 -5.00
C ASP A 153 -1.54 13.92 -5.64
N VAL A 154 -1.95 12.83 -5.01
CA VAL A 154 -1.85 11.48 -5.61
C VAL A 154 -2.74 11.38 -6.84
N LEU A 155 -3.99 11.83 -6.74
CA LEU A 155 -4.94 11.81 -7.86
C LEU A 155 -4.42 12.66 -9.04
N ARG A 156 -3.90 13.86 -8.77
CA ARG A 156 -3.30 14.74 -9.80
C ARG A 156 -2.12 14.08 -10.53
N ARG A 157 -1.35 13.23 -9.86
CA ARG A 157 -0.22 12.52 -10.46
C ARG A 157 -0.63 11.28 -11.27
N CYS A 158 -1.91 10.91 -11.27
CA CYS A 158 -2.42 9.72 -11.95
C CYS A 158 -3.58 10.08 -12.91
N PRO A 159 -3.31 10.82 -14.00
CA PRO A 159 -4.36 11.21 -14.95
C PRO A 159 -5.02 10.01 -15.67
N GLU A 160 -4.29 8.88 -15.79
CA GLU A 160 -4.78 7.64 -16.41
C GLU A 160 -5.53 6.72 -15.42
N LEU A 161 -5.83 7.21 -14.20
CA LEU A 161 -6.44 6.40 -13.16
C LEU A 161 -7.88 6.03 -13.54
N CYS A 162 -8.14 4.73 -13.67
CA CYS A 162 -9.45 4.17 -13.99
C CYS A 162 -10.18 3.65 -12.74
N ALA A 163 -9.46 3.28 -11.68
CA ALA A 163 -10.02 2.85 -10.41
C ALA A 163 -9.23 3.39 -9.21
N PHE A 164 -9.95 4.01 -8.27
CA PHE A 164 -9.39 4.49 -7.00
C PHE A 164 -10.20 3.96 -5.83
N GLU A 165 -9.51 3.34 -4.88
CA GLU A 165 -10.08 2.88 -3.62
C GLU A 165 -9.22 3.36 -2.45
N LEU A 166 -9.84 4.07 -1.52
CA LEU A 166 -9.23 4.50 -0.26
C LEU A 166 -10.16 4.14 0.89
N ASP A 167 -9.75 3.20 1.73
CA ASP A 167 -10.38 2.90 3.01
C ASP A 167 -9.43 3.31 4.14
N TYR A 168 -9.76 4.45 4.74
CA TYR A 168 -9.05 5.01 5.89
C TYR A 168 -9.99 5.06 7.09
N SER A 169 -9.88 4.03 7.93
CA SER A 169 -10.64 3.87 9.18
C SER A 169 -9.79 4.21 10.42
N GLY A 170 -8.74 5.01 10.27
CA GLY A 170 -7.87 5.40 11.39
C GLY A 170 -8.63 6.18 12.47
N GLU A 171 -8.23 6.01 13.73
CA GLU A 171 -8.80 6.75 14.87
C GLU A 171 -8.44 8.25 14.84
N GLU A 172 -7.36 8.61 14.15
CA GLU A 172 -6.96 10.00 13.98
C GLU A 172 -7.69 10.68 12.80
N GLU A 173 -8.13 11.91 13.06
CA GLU A 173 -8.81 12.73 12.06
C GLU A 173 -7.89 13.07 10.88
N ILE A 174 -8.42 12.89 9.67
CA ILE A 174 -7.83 13.43 8.46
C ILE A 174 -7.74 14.94 8.59
N ARG A 175 -6.53 15.46 8.43
CA ARG A 175 -6.27 16.90 8.46
C ARG A 175 -6.88 17.54 7.23
N THR A 176 -7.90 18.34 7.48
CA THR A 176 -8.42 19.28 6.49
C THR A 176 -7.52 20.52 6.57
N SER A 177 -6.94 20.93 5.43
CA SER A 177 -6.36 22.26 5.36
C SER A 177 -7.54 23.25 5.24
N ASP A 178 -7.47 24.43 5.86
CA ASP A 178 -8.50 25.46 5.70
C ASP A 178 -8.39 26.23 4.38
N ALA A 179 -7.36 25.99 3.58
CA ALA A 179 -7.18 26.66 2.30
C ALA A 179 -8.22 26.15 1.28
N ILE A 180 -9.03 27.06 0.74
CA ILE A 180 -10.00 26.76 -0.33
C ILE A 180 -9.22 26.28 -1.56
N PRO A 181 -9.55 25.11 -2.15
CA PRO A 181 -8.88 24.65 -3.35
C PRO A 181 -9.07 25.65 -4.49
N SER A 182 -7.97 26.14 -5.06
CA SER A 182 -8.01 26.89 -6.32
C SER A 182 -8.38 25.94 -7.46
N GLU A 183 -9.06 26.40 -8.53
CA GLU A 183 -9.34 25.57 -9.73
C GLU A 183 -8.07 24.91 -10.32
N ALA A 184 -6.89 25.49 -10.05
CA ALA A 184 -5.59 24.91 -10.40
C ALA A 184 -5.21 23.64 -9.58
N GLU A 185 -5.97 23.29 -8.55
CA GLU A 185 -5.72 22.16 -7.66
C GLU A 185 -6.59 20.92 -7.97
N GLU A 186 -7.48 21.00 -8.96
CA GLU A 186 -8.34 19.89 -9.36
C GLU A 186 -7.56 18.72 -9.98
N ALA A 187 -7.92 17.50 -9.60
CA ALA A 187 -7.47 16.28 -10.23
C ALA A 187 -8.37 15.95 -11.43
N HIS A 188 -7.80 16.07 -12.63
CA HIS A 188 -8.49 15.69 -13.87
C HIS A 188 -8.29 14.20 -14.14
N LEU A 189 -9.37 13.41 -14.00
CA LEU A 189 -9.35 11.95 -14.08
C LEU A 189 -10.31 11.44 -15.18
N PRO A 190 -9.94 11.61 -16.47
CA PRO A 190 -10.84 11.37 -17.59
C PRO A 190 -11.21 9.89 -17.80
N LEU A 191 -10.44 8.97 -17.23
CA LEU A 191 -10.67 7.52 -17.38
C LEU A 191 -11.30 6.89 -16.15
N LEU A 192 -11.64 7.68 -15.13
CA LEU A 192 -12.12 7.16 -13.85
C LEU A 192 -13.50 6.53 -14.01
N THR A 193 -13.57 5.22 -13.76
CA THR A 193 -14.81 4.42 -13.81
C THR A 193 -15.23 3.91 -12.45
N SER A 194 -14.31 3.82 -11.49
CA SER A 194 -14.55 3.38 -10.14
C SER A 194 -13.88 4.30 -9.13
N PHE A 195 -14.67 4.84 -8.20
CA PHE A 195 -14.19 5.71 -7.13
C PHE A 195 -14.86 5.31 -5.82
N ASN A 196 -14.09 4.74 -4.91
CA ASN A 196 -14.56 4.33 -3.59
C ASN A 196 -13.68 4.96 -2.52
N VAL A 197 -14.25 5.82 -1.70
CA VAL A 197 -13.51 6.51 -0.65
C VAL A 197 -14.30 6.45 0.64
N THR A 198 -13.74 5.77 1.62
CA THR A 198 -14.25 5.65 2.98
C THR A 198 -13.34 6.45 3.91
N LEU A 199 -13.85 7.60 4.37
CA LEU A 199 -13.19 8.47 5.34
C LEU A 199 -14.12 8.68 6.54
N THR A 200 -13.56 8.71 7.74
CA THR A 200 -14.33 9.00 8.97
C THR A 200 -14.77 10.47 9.05
N ASN A 201 -14.05 11.39 8.39
CA ASN A 201 -14.36 12.81 8.36
C ASN A 201 -15.11 13.21 7.08
N ALA A 202 -16.38 13.61 7.22
CA ALA A 202 -17.24 13.99 6.09
C ALA A 202 -16.75 15.27 5.36
N THR A 203 -16.18 16.24 6.08
CA THR A 203 -15.61 17.45 5.48
C THR A 203 -14.42 17.12 4.60
N ALA A 204 -13.56 16.19 5.05
CA ALA A 204 -12.44 15.71 4.27
C ALA A 204 -12.90 14.98 3.00
N LEU A 205 -13.92 14.12 3.12
CA LEU A 205 -14.52 13.42 1.98
C LEU A 205 -15.08 14.41 0.95
N ASN A 206 -15.89 15.37 1.38
CA ASN A 206 -16.47 16.38 0.49
C ASN A 206 -15.40 17.19 -0.23
N ARG A 207 -14.31 17.54 0.46
CA ARG A 207 -13.18 18.25 -0.13
C ARG A 207 -12.44 17.42 -1.18
N VAL A 208 -12.20 16.13 -0.92
CA VAL A 208 -11.57 15.25 -1.91
C VAL A 208 -12.47 15.12 -3.14
N ILE A 209 -13.78 14.87 -2.94
CA ILE A 209 -14.75 14.75 -4.04
C ILE A 209 -14.84 16.03 -4.85
N SER A 210 -14.94 17.20 -4.20
CA SER A 210 -15.03 18.49 -4.89
C SER A 210 -13.75 18.87 -5.64
N SER A 211 -12.63 18.20 -5.37
CA SER A 211 -11.35 18.42 -6.04
C SER A 211 -11.13 17.49 -7.23
N ILE A 212 -12.12 16.68 -7.61
CA ILE A 212 -12.01 15.73 -8.72
C ILE A 212 -12.89 16.17 -9.87
N ARG A 213 -12.29 16.24 -11.05
CA ARG A 213 -12.99 16.47 -12.31
C ARG A 213 -13.05 15.18 -13.10
N VAL A 214 -14.24 14.61 -13.16
CA VAL A 214 -14.58 13.45 -14.01
C VAL A 214 -15.16 13.93 -15.35
N PRO A 215 -15.03 13.16 -16.45
CA PRO A 215 -15.77 13.46 -17.66
C PRO A 215 -17.27 13.50 -17.35
N ALA A 216 -17.99 14.40 -18.00
CA ALA A 216 -19.44 14.28 -18.06
C ALA A 216 -19.76 12.88 -18.62
N CYS A 217 -20.53 12.07 -17.88
CA CYS A 217 -21.02 10.79 -18.39
C CYS A 217 -21.61 11.03 -19.78
N SER A 218 -21.05 10.37 -20.80
CA SER A 218 -21.69 10.29 -22.10
C SER A 218 -22.88 9.35 -21.92
N GLU A 219 -24.10 9.90 -22.04
CA GLU A 219 -25.33 9.10 -22.11
C GLU A 219 -25.34 8.16 -23.34
#